data_AF-A0A662YE13-F1
#
_entry.id   AF-A0A662YE13-F1
#
_cell.length_a   1.000
_cell.length_b   1.000
_cell.length_c   1.000
_cell.angle_alpha   90.00
_cell.angle_beta   90.00
_cell.angle_gamma   90.00
#
_symmetry.space_group_name_H-M   'P 1'
#
loop_
_entity.id
_entity.type
_entity.pdbx_description
1 polymer ?
#
loop_
_entity_poly.entity_id
_entity_poly.type
_entity_poly.pdbx_seq_one_letter_code
_entity_poly.pdbx_strand_id
1 'polypeptide(L)'
;MDAGARDERSVGELQEETANESNNAVRLKVKELGVTKLYNADQTDVNYEYVPTSTVNMRGSKTVWVKCAGKSKKRVTVMLLACSGSTKTDPFLLFKTRASTKPEMARENAALRHGFGRKLWGELEPLQVGAKIHGNPAGWWNSELSIQFLYYHFGQRANMSEPVLLLWDDFSGHWRQDVVISARLINVELMRAPPGYTYVCQPADVAWNQPLKNHLRRQWINFLLA
;
A
#
# COMPACT_ATOMS: atom_id res chain seq x y z
N MET A 1 18.53 1.31 -41.62
CA MET A 1 18.88 0.78 -40.30
C MET A 1 19.11 2.00 -39.44
N ASP A 2 18.10 2.38 -38.66
CA ASP A 2 18.18 3.56 -37.82
C ASP A 2 18.95 3.18 -36.55
N ALA A 3 20.12 3.78 -36.39
CA ALA A 3 20.96 3.57 -35.23
C ALA A 3 20.36 4.41 -34.09
N GLY A 4 19.62 3.75 -33.20
CA GLY A 4 19.01 4.40 -32.04
C GLY A 4 20.03 5.25 -31.29
N ALA A 5 19.84 6.56 -31.31
CA ALA A 5 20.63 7.50 -30.54
C ALA A 5 20.55 7.08 -29.07
N ARG A 6 21.72 6.83 -28.46
CA ARG A 6 21.79 6.61 -27.01
C ARG A 6 21.46 7.94 -26.36
N ASP A 7 20.45 7.94 -25.51
CA ASP A 7 20.08 9.07 -24.68
C ASP A 7 21.28 9.43 -23.76
N GLU A 8 21.91 10.57 -24.01
CA GLU A 8 23.10 11.04 -23.29
C GLU A 8 22.78 11.72 -21.96
N ARG A 9 21.48 11.83 -21.59
CA ARG A 9 21.04 12.43 -20.33
C ARG A 9 21.53 11.63 -19.14
N SER A 10 21.93 12.34 -18.09
CA SER A 10 22.25 11.73 -16.80
C SER A 10 21.01 11.12 -16.16
N VAL A 11 21.21 10.13 -15.28
CA VAL A 11 20.12 9.51 -14.52
C VAL A 11 19.33 10.54 -13.71
N GLY A 12 19.99 11.58 -13.18
CA GLY A 12 19.34 12.65 -12.42
C GLY A 12 18.44 13.53 -13.28
N GLU A 13 18.88 13.90 -14.49
CA GLU A 13 18.07 14.70 -15.42
C GLU A 13 16.82 13.93 -15.86
N LEU A 14 16.96 12.64 -16.17
CA LEU A 14 15.82 11.78 -16.52
C LEU A 14 14.80 11.66 -15.38
N GLN A 15 15.26 11.59 -14.13
CA GLN A 15 14.39 11.53 -12.95
C GLN A 15 13.60 12.83 -12.78
N GLU A 16 14.27 13.98 -12.89
CA GLU A 16 13.63 15.29 -12.72
C GLU A 16 12.63 15.58 -13.84
N GLU A 17 12.98 15.28 -15.09
CA GLU A 17 12.08 15.41 -16.24
C GLU A 17 10.84 14.54 -16.07
N THR A 18 11.00 13.25 -15.74
CA THR A 18 9.89 12.33 -15.52
C THR A 18 8.97 12.81 -14.38
N ALA A 19 9.56 13.31 -13.28
CA ALA A 19 8.79 13.87 -12.18
C ALA A 19 8.00 15.12 -12.61
N ASN A 20 8.61 16.01 -13.40
CA ASN A 20 7.96 17.21 -13.92
C ASN A 20 6.82 16.88 -14.88
N GLU A 21 7.04 15.95 -15.81
CA GLU A 21 6.01 15.45 -16.72
C GLU A 21 4.84 14.81 -15.97
N SER A 22 5.13 13.94 -15.00
CA SER A 22 4.12 13.30 -14.17
C SER A 22 3.29 14.34 -13.40
N ASN A 23 3.95 15.31 -12.75
CA ASN A 23 3.28 16.38 -12.03
C ASN A 23 2.40 17.24 -12.95
N ASN A 24 2.87 17.53 -14.16
CA ASN A 24 2.09 18.28 -15.15
C ASN A 24 0.88 17.49 -15.63
N ALA A 25 1.03 16.19 -15.91
CA ALA A 25 -0.07 15.32 -16.28
C ALA A 25 -1.13 15.24 -15.18
N VAL A 26 -0.74 15.12 -13.91
CA VAL A 26 -1.67 15.13 -12.77
C VAL A 26 -2.43 16.45 -12.71
N ARG A 27 -1.73 17.60 -12.84
CA ARG A 27 -2.37 18.93 -12.81
C ARG A 27 -3.34 19.12 -13.96
N LEU A 28 -3.01 18.66 -15.17
CA LEU A 28 -3.91 18.72 -16.32
C LEU A 28 -5.15 17.88 -16.07
N LYS A 29 -4.99 16.64 -15.59
CA LYS A 29 -6.10 15.73 -15.28
C LYS A 29 -7.03 16.29 -14.20
N VAL A 30 -6.47 16.90 -13.16
CA VAL A 30 -7.23 17.58 -12.11
C VAL A 30 -8.08 18.72 -12.68
N LYS A 31 -7.52 19.54 -13.58
CA LYS A 31 -8.25 20.64 -14.23
C LYS A 31 -9.32 20.13 -15.19
N GLU A 32 -8.99 19.16 -16.04
CA GLU A 32 -9.89 18.54 -17.02
C GLU A 32 -11.15 18.00 -16.35
N LEU A 33 -10.97 17.29 -15.23
CA LEU A 33 -12.07 16.63 -14.53
C LEU A 33 -12.73 17.52 -13.47
N GLY A 34 -12.18 18.71 -13.17
CA GLY A 34 -12.66 19.55 -12.07
C GLY A 34 -12.53 18.88 -10.70
N VAL A 35 -11.47 18.10 -10.49
CA VAL A 35 -11.25 17.32 -9.25
C VAL A 35 -10.89 18.25 -8.10
N THR A 36 -11.62 18.15 -6.99
CA THR A 36 -11.34 18.87 -5.75
C THR A 36 -10.47 18.06 -4.78
N LYS A 37 -10.55 16.73 -4.86
CA LYS A 37 -9.83 15.80 -3.97
C LYS A 37 -8.96 14.84 -4.77
N LEU A 38 -7.65 14.99 -4.61
CA LEU A 38 -6.63 14.10 -5.13
C LEU A 38 -6.23 13.11 -4.03
N TYR A 39 -6.09 11.86 -4.41
CA TYR A 39 -5.61 10.80 -3.53
C TYR A 39 -4.40 10.12 -4.15
N ASN A 40 -3.50 9.67 -3.28
CA ASN A 40 -2.47 8.72 -3.66
C ASN A 40 -2.48 7.58 -2.65
N ALA A 41 -2.31 6.37 -3.17
CA ALA A 41 -2.21 5.18 -2.35
C ALA A 41 -1.09 4.28 -2.84
N ASP A 42 -0.57 3.49 -1.91
CA ASP A 42 0.55 2.61 -2.17
C ASP A 42 0.61 1.45 -1.18
N GLN A 43 1.09 0.30 -1.65
CA GLN A 43 1.36 -0.87 -0.85
C GLN A 43 2.78 -0.86 -0.33
N THR A 44 2.94 -1.06 0.98
CA THR A 44 4.24 -1.15 1.61
C THR A 44 4.33 -2.34 2.55
N ASP A 45 5.47 -3.04 2.53
CA ASP A 45 5.71 -4.15 3.43
C ASP A 45 6.09 -3.66 4.84
N VAL A 46 5.37 -4.16 5.84
CA VAL A 46 5.63 -3.95 7.26
C VAL A 46 6.06 -5.27 7.89
N ASN A 47 7.24 -5.29 8.52
CA ASN A 47 7.77 -6.49 9.16
C ASN A 47 7.10 -6.72 10.52
N TYR A 48 6.96 -7.99 10.90
CA TYR A 48 6.50 -8.36 12.24
C TYR A 48 7.54 -8.00 13.31
N GLU A 49 8.82 -8.07 12.94
CA GLU A 49 9.94 -7.77 13.83
C GLU A 49 10.92 -6.85 13.10
N TYR A 50 11.28 -5.73 13.75
CA TYR A 50 12.32 -4.82 13.27
C TYR A 50 13.62 -5.06 14.03
N VAL A 51 14.20 -6.25 13.84
CA VAL A 51 15.46 -6.64 14.50
C VAL A 51 16.60 -5.71 14.06
N PRO A 52 17.28 -5.02 15.00
CA PRO A 52 18.42 -4.15 14.66
C PRO A 52 19.56 -4.93 14.02
N THR A 53 20.19 -4.36 13.00
CA THR A 53 21.41 -4.91 12.37
C THR A 53 22.69 -4.49 13.09
N SER A 54 22.61 -3.47 13.95
CA SER A 54 23.70 -2.98 14.80
C SER A 54 23.25 -2.92 16.25
N THR A 55 24.19 -3.22 17.15
CA THR A 55 23.98 -3.25 18.61
C THR A 55 25.14 -2.56 19.31
N VAL A 56 24.86 -1.80 20.36
CA VAL A 56 25.88 -1.23 21.25
C VAL A 56 25.95 -2.07 22.51
N ASN A 57 27.14 -2.50 22.90
CA ASN A 57 27.38 -3.28 24.11
C ASN A 57 28.70 -2.88 24.77
N MET A 58 28.94 -3.30 26.02
CA MET A 58 30.19 -3.06 26.72
C MET A 58 31.38 -3.61 25.92
N ARG A 59 32.44 -2.82 25.82
CA ARG A 59 33.69 -3.19 25.15
C ARG A 59 34.23 -4.50 25.75
N GLY A 60 34.54 -5.47 24.89
CA GLY A 60 35.03 -6.80 25.29
C GLY A 60 33.95 -7.89 25.42
N SER A 61 32.67 -7.55 25.19
CA SER A 61 31.59 -8.55 25.16
C SER A 61 31.79 -9.54 24.01
N LYS A 62 31.85 -10.84 24.33
CA LYS A 62 32.02 -11.92 23.34
C LYS A 62 30.75 -12.26 22.56
N THR A 63 29.58 -11.96 23.13
CA THR A 63 28.27 -12.29 22.55
C THR A 63 27.28 -11.18 22.86
N VAL A 64 26.52 -10.76 21.85
CA VAL A 64 25.43 -9.79 21.99
C VAL A 64 24.11 -10.48 21.66
N TRP A 65 23.25 -10.61 22.66
CA TRP A 65 21.93 -11.24 22.50
C TRP A 65 20.90 -10.20 22.10
N VAL A 66 20.12 -10.50 21.06
CA VAL A 66 18.99 -9.67 20.64
C VAL A 66 17.72 -10.48 20.83
N LYS A 67 16.78 -9.95 21.63
CA LYS A 67 15.45 -10.53 21.79
C LYS A 67 14.72 -10.48 20.43
N CYS A 68 14.33 -11.64 19.90
CA CYS A 68 13.53 -11.78 18.68
C CYS A 68 12.68 -13.06 18.77
N ALA A 69 11.57 -13.13 18.02
CA ALA A 69 10.71 -14.33 17.96
C ALA A 69 11.00 -15.18 16.69
N GLY A 70 12.09 -14.86 15.99
CA GLY A 70 12.54 -15.58 14.79
C GLY A 70 11.63 -15.37 13.58
N LYS A 71 10.82 -14.30 13.55
CA LYS A 71 9.89 -13.97 12.46
C LYS A 71 10.33 -12.73 11.66
N SER A 72 11.61 -12.39 11.65
CA SER A 72 12.17 -11.23 10.92
C SER A 72 11.85 -11.19 9.41
N LYS A 73 11.54 -12.35 8.79
CA LYS A 73 11.13 -12.45 7.38
C LYS A 73 9.61 -12.40 7.17
N LYS A 74 8.81 -12.43 8.23
CA LYS A 74 7.35 -12.31 8.14
C LYS A 74 6.96 -10.85 8.03
N ARG A 75 6.03 -10.59 7.13
CA ARG A 75 5.55 -9.24 6.79
C ARG A 75 4.04 -9.24 6.59
N VAL A 76 3.46 -8.06 6.79
CA VAL A 76 2.10 -7.69 6.41
C VAL A 76 2.24 -6.71 5.26
N THR A 77 1.46 -6.88 4.20
CA THR A 77 1.34 -5.85 3.16
C THR A 77 0.34 -4.82 3.63
N VAL A 78 0.74 -3.56 3.69
CA VAL A 78 -0.09 -2.45 4.16
C VAL A 78 -0.35 -1.50 3.00
N MET A 79 -1.62 -1.32 2.63
CA MET A 79 -2.03 -0.31 1.65
C MET A 79 -2.44 0.96 2.41
N LEU A 80 -1.72 2.05 2.16
CA LEU A 80 -1.96 3.36 2.75
C LEU A 80 -2.62 4.27 1.73
N LEU A 81 -3.51 5.15 2.20
CA LEU A 81 -4.18 6.14 1.38
C LEU A 81 -4.10 7.51 2.07
N ALA A 82 -3.70 8.51 1.30
CA ALA A 82 -3.71 9.90 1.74
C ALA A 82 -4.40 10.80 0.71
N CYS A 83 -5.06 11.83 1.21
CA CYS A 83 -5.71 12.87 0.43
C CYS A 83 -4.90 14.17 0.48
N SER A 84 -4.99 15.00 -0.57
CA SER A 84 -4.43 16.35 -0.60
C SER A 84 -4.86 17.25 0.58
N GLY A 85 -6.00 16.97 1.21
CA GLY A 85 -6.50 17.69 2.40
C GLY A 85 -5.95 17.21 3.75
N SER A 86 -4.80 16.51 3.78
CA SER A 86 -4.15 16.00 5.01
C SER A 86 -4.99 15.03 5.86
N THR A 87 -6.02 14.41 5.28
CA THR A 87 -6.82 13.40 5.98
C THR A 87 -6.11 12.05 5.90
N LYS A 88 -5.85 11.44 7.07
CA LYS A 88 -5.43 10.04 7.16
C LYS A 88 -6.66 9.16 7.08
N THR A 89 -6.56 8.08 6.33
CA THR A 89 -7.64 7.11 6.16
C THR A 89 -7.22 5.75 6.68
N ASP A 90 -8.19 4.89 6.96
CA ASP A 90 -7.93 3.55 7.49
C ASP A 90 -7.06 2.74 6.52
N PRO A 91 -5.93 2.16 6.96
CA PRO A 91 -5.10 1.33 6.10
C PRO A 91 -5.77 -0.02 5.85
N PHE A 92 -5.41 -0.66 4.73
CA PHE A 92 -5.70 -2.08 4.51
C PHE A 92 -4.47 -2.92 4.86
N LEU A 93 -4.64 -3.87 5.77
CA LEU A 93 -3.64 -4.81 6.23
C LEU A 93 -3.92 -6.18 5.60
N LEU A 94 -2.99 -6.68 4.81
CA LEU A 94 -3.08 -7.99 4.18
C LEU A 94 -2.09 -8.97 4.80
N PHE A 95 -2.66 -10.01 5.39
CA PHE A 95 -1.94 -11.10 6.05
C PHE A 95 -1.84 -12.33 5.16
N LYS A 96 -0.68 -13.01 5.20
CA LYS A 96 -0.56 -14.34 4.63
C LYS A 96 -1.22 -15.36 5.56
N THR A 97 -2.31 -16.00 5.10
CA THR A 97 -3.06 -17.00 5.88
C THR A 97 -3.36 -18.24 5.06
N ARG A 98 -3.44 -19.41 5.71
CA ARG A 98 -3.76 -20.66 5.02
C ARG A 98 -5.25 -20.71 4.69
N ALA A 99 -5.58 -20.96 3.43
CA ALA A 99 -6.96 -21.24 3.03
C ALA A 99 -7.48 -22.54 3.65
N SER A 100 -8.80 -22.63 3.81
CA SER A 100 -9.46 -23.87 4.19
C SER A 100 -9.22 -24.94 3.12
N THR A 101 -9.00 -26.19 3.54
CA THR A 101 -8.90 -27.33 2.61
C THR A 101 -10.26 -27.72 2.02
N LYS A 102 -11.36 -27.27 2.64
CA LYS A 102 -12.73 -27.47 2.12
C LYS A 102 -13.11 -26.29 1.20
N PRO A 103 -13.37 -26.50 -0.10
CA PRO A 103 -13.62 -25.41 -1.06
C PRO A 103 -14.81 -24.52 -0.70
N GLU A 104 -15.88 -25.08 -0.18
CA GLU A 104 -17.05 -24.32 0.27
C GLU A 104 -16.70 -23.38 1.43
N MET A 105 -16.02 -23.88 2.45
CA MET A 105 -15.55 -23.04 3.56
C MET A 105 -14.52 -22.01 3.10
N ALA A 106 -13.67 -22.33 2.11
CA ALA A 106 -12.73 -21.37 1.55
C ALA A 106 -13.46 -20.19 0.88
N ARG A 107 -14.52 -20.47 0.11
CA ARG A 107 -15.39 -19.45 -0.49
C ARG A 107 -16.12 -18.62 0.57
N GLU A 108 -16.73 -19.28 1.56
CA GLU A 108 -17.43 -18.60 2.65
C GLU A 108 -16.48 -17.71 3.46
N ASN A 109 -15.27 -18.19 3.78
CA ASN A 109 -14.25 -17.40 4.48
C ASN A 109 -13.80 -16.19 3.65
N ALA A 110 -13.61 -16.36 2.34
CA ALA A 110 -13.25 -15.26 1.46
C ALA A 110 -14.35 -14.17 1.43
N ALA A 111 -15.61 -14.58 1.31
CA ALA A 111 -16.75 -13.68 1.21
C ALA A 111 -17.12 -12.99 2.53
N LEU A 112 -17.10 -13.72 3.64
CA LEU A 112 -17.68 -13.23 4.91
C LEU A 112 -16.64 -12.91 5.97
N ARG A 113 -15.40 -13.38 5.81
CA ARG A 113 -14.36 -13.35 6.86
C ARG A 113 -13.04 -12.86 6.33
N HIS A 114 -13.06 -12.13 5.22
CA HIS A 114 -11.89 -11.56 4.54
C HIS A 114 -10.74 -12.57 4.34
N GLY A 115 -11.07 -13.84 4.09
CA GLY A 115 -10.11 -14.93 3.88
C GLY A 115 -9.58 -15.61 5.16
N PHE A 116 -10.05 -15.21 6.34
CA PHE A 116 -9.72 -15.86 7.61
C PHE A 116 -10.71 -16.98 7.97
N GLY A 117 -10.20 -17.99 8.70
CA GLY A 117 -11.05 -19.02 9.28
C GLY A 117 -11.87 -18.48 10.46
N ARG A 118 -13.02 -19.11 10.75
CA ARG A 118 -13.99 -18.69 11.77
C ARG A 118 -13.37 -18.29 13.12
N LYS A 119 -12.45 -19.11 13.66
CA LYS A 119 -11.83 -18.85 14.97
C LYS A 119 -11.01 -17.55 14.96
N LEU A 120 -10.08 -17.43 14.02
CA LEU A 120 -9.22 -16.25 13.91
C LEU A 120 -10.03 -15.01 13.52
N TRP A 121 -11.08 -15.17 12.72
CA TRP A 121 -11.99 -14.06 12.40
C TRP A 121 -12.63 -13.46 13.65
N GLY A 122 -13.08 -14.29 14.60
CA GLY A 122 -13.66 -13.78 15.86
C GLY A 122 -12.69 -12.93 16.70
N GLU A 123 -11.37 -13.12 16.53
CA GLU A 123 -10.35 -12.31 17.19
C GLU A 123 -10.02 -11.03 16.38
N LEU A 124 -10.10 -11.10 15.05
CA LEU A 124 -9.71 -10.00 14.16
C LEU A 124 -10.85 -9.02 13.81
N GLU A 125 -12.09 -9.50 13.75
CA GLU A 125 -13.26 -8.69 13.42
C GLU A 125 -13.40 -7.44 14.31
N PRO A 126 -13.24 -7.52 15.65
CA PRO A 126 -13.30 -6.34 16.50
C PRO A 126 -12.15 -5.35 16.25
N LEU A 127 -11.05 -5.79 15.63
CA LEU A 127 -9.87 -4.97 15.33
C LEU A 127 -9.97 -4.23 14.00
N GLN A 128 -11.10 -4.36 13.28
CA GLN A 128 -11.38 -3.66 12.01
C GLN A 128 -11.72 -2.16 12.21
N VAL A 129 -11.54 -1.63 13.42
CA VAL A 129 -11.76 -0.22 13.77
C VAL A 129 -10.46 0.55 13.52
N GLY A 130 -10.49 1.48 12.57
CA GLY A 130 -9.31 2.26 12.18
C GLY A 130 -8.32 1.52 11.28
N ALA A 131 -8.69 0.33 10.76
CA ALA A 131 -7.96 -0.44 9.75
C ALA A 131 -8.87 -1.51 9.14
N LYS A 132 -8.59 -1.93 7.90
CA LYS A 132 -9.21 -3.10 7.29
C LYS A 132 -8.27 -4.27 7.19
N ILE A 133 -8.65 -5.41 7.77
CA ILE A 133 -7.82 -6.60 7.88
C ILE A 133 -8.32 -7.65 6.91
N HIS A 134 -7.44 -8.08 6.00
CA HIS A 134 -7.68 -9.11 5.00
C HIS A 134 -6.60 -10.18 5.06
N GLY A 135 -6.93 -11.36 4.55
CA GLY A 135 -6.01 -12.50 4.49
C GLY A 135 -6.14 -13.24 3.17
N ASN A 136 -5.02 -13.67 2.60
CA ASN A 136 -5.04 -14.65 1.52
C ASN A 136 -3.80 -15.58 1.57
N PRO A 137 -3.82 -16.73 0.88
CA PRO A 137 -2.69 -17.68 0.87
C PRO A 137 -1.39 -17.14 0.30
N ALA A 138 -1.48 -16.20 -0.62
CA ALA A 138 -0.32 -15.62 -1.28
C ALA A 138 0.39 -14.60 -0.34
N GLY A 139 -0.40 -13.85 0.45
CA GLY A 139 0.04 -12.65 1.16
C GLY A 139 0.25 -11.47 0.22
N TRP A 140 -0.36 -11.47 -0.97
CA TRP A 140 -0.15 -10.47 -2.02
C TRP A 140 -1.45 -9.77 -2.40
N TRP A 141 -1.33 -8.47 -2.72
CA TRP A 141 -2.46 -7.67 -3.21
C TRP A 141 -3.00 -8.24 -4.52
N ASN A 142 -4.30 -8.12 -4.75
CA ASN A 142 -4.97 -8.60 -5.96
C ASN A 142 -6.12 -7.66 -6.36
N SER A 143 -6.71 -7.90 -7.53
CA SER A 143 -7.76 -7.03 -8.06
C SER A 143 -9.04 -7.01 -7.23
N GLU A 144 -9.38 -8.12 -6.57
CA GLU A 144 -10.53 -8.16 -5.65
C GLU A 144 -10.32 -7.19 -4.47
N LEU A 145 -9.12 -7.18 -3.88
CA LEU A 145 -8.77 -6.22 -2.84
C LEU A 145 -8.74 -4.78 -3.37
N SER A 146 -8.31 -4.55 -4.61
CA SER A 146 -8.40 -3.23 -5.24
C SER A 146 -9.84 -2.73 -5.32
N ILE A 147 -10.79 -3.60 -5.71
CA ILE A 147 -12.22 -3.26 -5.78
C ILE A 147 -12.78 -2.98 -4.38
N GLN A 148 -12.49 -3.85 -3.40
CA GLN A 148 -12.93 -3.65 -2.02
C GLN A 148 -12.38 -2.36 -1.41
N PHE A 149 -11.11 -2.04 -1.68
CA PHE A 149 -10.48 -0.78 -1.30
C PHE A 149 -11.20 0.43 -1.91
N LEU A 150 -11.53 0.39 -3.20
CA LEU A 150 -12.24 1.47 -3.88
C LEU A 150 -13.62 1.72 -3.26
N TYR A 151 -14.43 0.67 -3.07
CA TYR A 151 -15.76 0.82 -2.48
C TYR A 151 -15.71 1.25 -1.01
N TYR A 152 -14.74 0.75 -0.24
CA TYR A 152 -14.58 1.15 1.15
C TYR A 152 -14.29 2.65 1.30
N HIS A 153 -13.32 3.17 0.54
CA HIS A 153 -12.89 4.56 0.67
C HIS A 153 -13.77 5.55 -0.10
N PHE A 154 -14.35 5.14 -1.23
CA PHE A 154 -15.00 6.07 -2.16
C PHE A 154 -16.44 5.70 -2.52
N GLY A 155 -16.94 4.52 -2.11
CA GLY A 155 -18.28 4.05 -2.46
C GLY A 155 -19.42 4.67 -1.63
N GLN A 156 -19.10 5.36 -0.54
CA GLN A 156 -20.08 5.98 0.38
C GLN A 156 -19.78 7.47 0.59
N ARG A 157 -19.23 8.16 -0.42
CA ARG A 157 -18.96 9.59 -0.33
C ARG A 157 -20.27 10.37 -0.29
N ALA A 158 -20.31 11.44 0.50
CA ALA A 158 -21.49 12.31 0.59
C ALA A 158 -21.91 12.91 -0.76
N ASN A 159 -20.95 13.18 -1.64
CA ASN A 159 -21.20 13.65 -3.00
C ASN A 159 -20.52 12.71 -4.00
N MET A 160 -21.32 11.85 -4.64
CA MET A 160 -20.85 10.91 -5.66
C MET A 160 -20.71 11.57 -7.05
N SER A 161 -21.33 12.72 -7.28
CA SER A 161 -21.18 13.49 -8.53
C SER A 161 -19.84 14.24 -8.63
N GLU A 162 -19.16 14.49 -7.50
CA GLU A 162 -17.80 15.03 -7.52
C GLU A 162 -16.79 13.96 -7.92
N PRO A 163 -15.96 14.17 -8.97
CA PRO A 163 -14.95 13.21 -9.37
C PRO A 163 -13.78 13.21 -8.37
N VAL A 164 -13.22 12.02 -8.19
CA VAL A 164 -11.99 11.81 -7.43
C VAL A 164 -10.90 11.33 -8.37
N LEU A 165 -9.69 11.88 -8.23
CA LEU A 165 -8.50 11.34 -8.87
C LEU A 165 -7.72 10.50 -7.87
N LEU A 166 -7.49 9.23 -8.19
CA LEU A 166 -6.66 8.32 -7.40
C LEU A 166 -5.41 7.91 -8.18
N LEU A 167 -4.25 8.21 -7.58
CA LEU A 167 -2.95 7.81 -8.09
C LEU A 167 -2.53 6.46 -7.50
N TRP A 168 -2.27 5.50 -8.38
CA TRP A 168 -1.73 4.17 -8.07
C TRP A 168 -0.48 3.89 -8.88
N ASP A 169 0.35 2.98 -8.39
CA ASP A 169 1.53 2.49 -9.11
C ASP A 169 1.13 1.62 -10.34
N ASP A 170 2.11 1.09 -11.05
CA ASP A 170 1.87 0.31 -12.26
C ASP A 170 1.51 -1.17 -11.99
N PHE A 171 1.21 -1.54 -10.73
CA PHE A 171 0.91 -2.92 -10.39
C PHE A 171 -0.31 -3.43 -11.17
N SER A 172 -0.13 -4.51 -11.93
CA SER A 172 -1.13 -5.03 -12.87
C SER A 172 -2.50 -5.31 -12.23
N GLY A 173 -2.53 -5.65 -10.93
CA GLY A 173 -3.77 -5.88 -10.20
C GLY A 173 -4.64 -4.63 -10.00
N HIS A 174 -4.08 -3.41 -10.07
CA HIS A 174 -4.84 -2.15 -10.04
C HIS A 174 -5.53 -1.84 -11.37
N TRP A 175 -5.06 -2.45 -12.45
CA TRP A 175 -5.42 -2.08 -13.82
C TRP A 175 -6.18 -3.16 -14.57
N ARG A 176 -6.65 -4.19 -13.88
CA ARG A 176 -7.62 -5.12 -14.46
C ARG A 176 -8.90 -4.37 -14.83
N GLN A 177 -9.54 -4.82 -15.90
CA GLN A 177 -10.70 -4.14 -16.48
C GLN A 177 -11.85 -3.96 -15.48
N ASP A 178 -12.07 -4.95 -14.61
CA ASP A 178 -13.09 -4.89 -13.55
C ASP A 178 -12.78 -3.85 -12.47
N VAL A 179 -11.51 -3.64 -12.13
CA VAL A 179 -11.06 -2.59 -11.21
C VAL A 179 -11.32 -1.21 -11.80
N VAL A 180 -10.91 -1.01 -13.06
CA VAL A 180 -11.10 0.27 -13.78
C VAL A 180 -12.59 0.59 -13.94
N ILE A 181 -13.40 -0.41 -14.30
CA ILE A 181 -14.87 -0.26 -14.36
C ILE A 181 -15.43 0.10 -12.99
N SER A 182 -15.04 -0.63 -11.94
CA SER A 182 -15.52 -0.37 -10.57
C SER A 182 -15.20 1.03 -10.09
N ALA A 183 -13.99 1.54 -10.35
CA ALA A 183 -13.60 2.91 -10.02
C ALA A 183 -14.48 3.93 -10.75
N ARG A 184 -14.70 3.77 -12.06
CA ARG A 184 -15.54 4.68 -12.85
C ARG A 184 -17.00 4.67 -12.40
N LEU A 185 -17.54 3.52 -12.03
CA LEU A 185 -18.92 3.40 -11.51
C LEU A 185 -19.14 4.24 -10.24
N ILE A 186 -18.10 4.48 -9.45
CA ILE A 186 -18.15 5.30 -8.24
C ILE A 186 -17.53 6.69 -8.43
N ASN A 187 -17.39 7.13 -9.68
CA ASN A 187 -16.83 8.42 -10.09
C ASN A 187 -15.41 8.68 -9.54
N VAL A 188 -14.59 7.62 -9.57
CA VAL A 188 -13.16 7.66 -9.30
C VAL A 188 -12.43 7.43 -10.61
N GLU A 189 -11.63 8.40 -11.01
CA GLU A 189 -10.68 8.26 -12.11
C GLU A 189 -9.35 7.74 -11.54
N LEU A 190 -8.84 6.66 -12.14
CA LEU A 190 -7.53 6.11 -11.80
C LEU A 190 -6.47 6.70 -12.72
N MET A 191 -5.32 7.04 -12.16
CA MET A 191 -4.15 7.50 -12.91
C MET A 191 -2.88 6.79 -12.44
N ARG A 192 -2.09 6.32 -13.41
CA ARG A 192 -0.83 5.60 -13.16
C ARG A 192 0.27 6.57 -12.74
N ALA A 193 1.03 6.18 -11.72
CA ALA A 193 2.38 6.68 -11.55
C ALA A 193 3.29 6.12 -12.67
N PRO A 194 4.27 6.90 -13.15
CA PRO A 194 5.19 6.42 -14.18
C PRO A 194 5.93 5.14 -13.73
N PRO A 195 5.88 4.06 -14.53
CA PRO A 195 6.51 2.80 -14.17
C PRO A 195 8.02 2.96 -13.96
N GLY A 196 8.54 2.42 -12.87
CA GLY A 196 9.97 2.51 -12.54
C GLY A 196 10.43 3.84 -11.95
N TYR A 197 9.54 4.82 -11.77
CA TYR A 197 9.86 6.14 -11.18
C TYR A 197 8.99 6.49 -9.96
N THR A 198 8.37 5.50 -9.31
CA THR A 198 7.51 5.74 -8.13
C THR A 198 8.25 6.46 -7.01
N TYR A 199 9.53 6.14 -6.79
CA TYR A 199 10.38 6.78 -5.79
C TYR A 199 10.59 8.30 -5.98
N VAL A 200 10.26 8.86 -7.15
CA VAL A 200 10.26 10.32 -7.41
C VAL A 200 8.87 10.87 -7.75
N CYS A 201 7.98 10.06 -8.33
CA CYS A 201 6.68 10.51 -8.82
C CYS A 201 5.50 10.18 -7.90
N GLN A 202 5.64 9.19 -7.01
CA GLN A 202 4.56 8.71 -6.16
C GLN A 202 4.70 9.32 -4.75
N PRO A 203 3.74 10.16 -4.31
CA PRO A 203 3.81 10.81 -3.00
C PRO A 203 4.00 9.84 -1.83
N ALA A 204 3.43 8.63 -1.90
CA ALA A 204 3.59 7.64 -0.85
C ALA A 204 5.04 7.19 -0.62
N ASP A 205 5.74 6.87 -1.70
CA ASP A 205 7.13 6.45 -1.65
C ASP A 205 8.05 7.59 -1.20
N VAL A 206 7.77 8.80 -1.67
CA VAL A 206 8.57 9.99 -1.35
C VAL A 206 8.36 10.45 0.09
N ALA A 207 7.11 10.45 0.58
CA ALA A 207 6.75 11.28 1.73
C ALA A 207 6.34 10.52 2.99
N TRP A 208 5.65 9.36 2.92
CA TRP A 208 5.04 8.77 4.13
C TRP A 208 5.35 7.30 4.40
N ASN A 209 5.71 6.50 3.40
CA ASN A 209 6.09 5.10 3.62
C ASN A 209 7.30 4.97 4.57
N GLN A 210 8.35 5.77 4.34
CA GLN A 210 9.55 5.75 5.18
C GLN A 210 9.26 6.24 6.62
N PRO A 211 8.58 7.38 6.85
CA PRO A 211 8.19 7.79 8.20
C PRO A 211 7.38 6.76 8.97
N LEU A 212 6.42 6.07 8.34
CA LEU A 212 5.66 4.98 8.97
C LEU A 212 6.60 3.88 9.45
N LYS A 213 7.45 3.35 8.55
CA LYS A 213 8.37 2.25 8.90
C LYS A 213 9.38 2.66 9.97
N ASN A 214 9.85 3.90 9.93
CA ASN A 214 10.75 4.43 10.95
C ASN A 214 10.05 4.57 12.31
N HIS A 215 8.77 4.94 12.34
CA HIS A 215 7.98 4.96 13.58
C HIS A 215 7.82 3.55 14.16
N LEU A 216 7.41 2.57 13.34
CA LEU A 216 7.26 1.17 13.77
C LEU A 216 8.58 0.58 14.29
N ARG A 217 9.70 0.86 13.62
CA ARG A 217 11.04 0.46 14.08
C ARG A 217 11.38 1.05 15.44
N ARG A 218 11.07 2.33 15.69
CA ARG A 218 11.29 2.97 17.00
C ARG A 218 10.43 2.33 18.09
N GLN A 219 9.16 2.07 17.81
CA GLN A 219 8.27 1.38 18.76
C GLN A 219 8.80 -0.01 19.12
N TRP A 220 9.29 -0.76 18.13
CA TRP A 220 9.92 -2.05 18.35
C TRP A 220 11.15 -1.95 19.26
N ILE A 221 12.06 -1.01 19.00
CA ILE A 221 13.25 -0.80 19.84
C ILE A 221 12.84 -0.44 21.28
N ASN A 222 11.87 0.45 21.46
CA ASN A 222 11.38 0.82 22.79
C ASN A 222 10.81 -0.38 23.55
N PHE A 223 10.06 -1.25 22.87
CA PHE A 223 9.56 -2.49 23.44
C PHE A 223 10.68 -3.45 23.87
N LEU A 224 11.78 -3.53 23.11
CA LEU A 224 12.92 -4.38 23.47
C LEU A 224 13.71 -3.85 24.67
N LEU A 225 13.72 -2.53 24.86
CA LEU A 225 14.41 -1.83 25.94
C LEU A 225 13.59 -1.72 27.24
N ALA A 226 12.27 -1.88 27.15
CA ALA A 226 11.37 -2.00 28.30
C ALA A 226 11.54 -3.37 29.01
#